data_AF-A0A819V505-F1
#
_entry.id   AF-A0A819V505-F1
#
_cell.length_a   1.000
_cell.length_b   1.000
_cell.length_c   1.000
_cell.angle_alpha   90.00
_cell.angle_beta   90.00
_cell.angle_gamma   90.00
#
_symmetry.space_group_name_H-M   'P 1'
#
loop_
_entity.id
_entity.type
_entity.pdbx_description
1 polymer ?
#
loop_
_entity_poly.entity_id
_entity_poly.type
_entity_poly.pdbx_seq_one_letter_code
_entity_poly.pdbx_strand_id
1 'polypeptide(L)'
;ILLFVYVRSTHVPKCTLISRASVPTGFMGLAGNKGGVGIRFRFYETDICFVNSHFASGDGQTNRRNDDYQKIESGMVFTDGPTYSLKDYIWYTPTTAGSTAPNPATSNQWWKISDHDIIFWCGDMNYRISQPNEQVRKAINELSTVPLHEKDQLRCEMKLNNVFSGYYEPPIEFMPTYKFDINTDTYDTSEKLRTPSWTDRILYRPKRSKVLNDNQTELESIKPIHYLSANNIKFSDHRPVSGLYSVVIKYECDEKRSSRIREELIREFDRLENDSIPTIEVEPRPPEIKFNHIRYLDKPTYTLKIKNIGECSCLCSISPSSISPSFQCLTFTPNQPYTINVKQEQYVNINFNAKFNVHSISEILILHVENGADTFITLDVTFDHGPFGLALNEYPSTFYDRESKKYIYTIENKFQSEHIVEMINDPPILYISLIDCLKERDDLNLISIFNNDTQDSLDLLPLRDQLYENNFDFTNYSTAQLFMILLHLLQSLRQPLISFEIQDKIFRNRNDNLSKQDDMTKAISIIVEQMQGKERNLFFRLLLLLQKCWPTKGQIEKTEAESGDILNICIDILALSILHEHLDRNQRRAFILACLNEENKN
;
A
#
# COMPACT_ATOMS: atom_id res chain seq x y z
N ILE A 1 -39.19 -14.64 -36.84
CA ILE A 1 -39.09 -13.17 -37.00
C ILE A 1 -37.77 -12.89 -37.69
N LEU A 2 -37.76 -12.08 -38.75
CA LEU A 2 -36.55 -11.74 -39.48
C LEU A 2 -36.35 -10.22 -39.44
N LEU A 3 -35.11 -9.78 -39.29
CA LEU A 3 -34.73 -8.38 -39.34
C LEU A 3 -33.48 -8.27 -40.22
N PHE A 4 -33.58 -7.42 -41.23
CA PHE A 4 -32.49 -7.09 -42.14
C PHE A 4 -32.21 -5.60 -42.04
N VAL A 5 -30.93 -5.24 -41.91
CA VAL A 5 -30.47 -3.84 -41.95
C VAL A 5 -29.58 -3.69 -43.17
N TYR A 6 -29.94 -2.77 -44.05
CA TYR A 6 -29.16 -2.44 -45.23
C TYR A 6 -28.55 -1.05 -45.05
N VAL A 7 -27.25 -0.92 -45.35
CA VAL A 7 -26.52 0.34 -45.29
C VAL A 7 -25.95 0.63 -46.67
N ARG A 8 -26.04 1.88 -47.12
CA ARG A 8 -25.43 2.30 -48.39
C ARG A 8 -23.91 2.06 -48.32
N SER A 9 -23.34 1.53 -49.40
CA SER A 9 -21.92 1.13 -49.47
C SER A 9 -20.93 2.21 -49.02
N THR A 10 -21.24 3.48 -49.27
CA THR A 10 -20.41 4.63 -48.85
C THR A 10 -20.30 4.80 -47.33
N HIS A 11 -21.27 4.30 -46.56
CA HIS A 11 -21.29 4.44 -45.10
C HIS A 11 -20.98 3.14 -44.36
N VAL A 12 -20.86 2.02 -45.06
CA VAL A 12 -20.47 0.73 -44.50
C VAL A 12 -19.20 0.81 -43.62
N PRO A 13 -18.12 1.51 -44.02
CA PRO A 13 -16.92 1.63 -43.18
C PRO A 13 -17.13 2.39 -41.86
N LYS A 14 -18.27 3.07 -41.72
CA LYS A 14 -18.65 3.88 -40.55
C LYS A 14 -19.61 3.14 -39.63
N CYS A 15 -19.94 1.88 -39.93
CA CYS A 15 -20.67 0.98 -39.05
C CYS A 15 -19.68 0.16 -38.21
N THR A 16 -19.70 0.34 -36.89
CA THR A 16 -18.88 -0.44 -35.94
C THR A 16 -19.75 -1.07 -34.86
N LEU A 17 -19.16 -1.93 -34.03
CA LEU A 17 -19.81 -2.54 -32.85
C LEU A 17 -21.15 -3.24 -33.16
N ILE A 18 -21.18 -3.99 -34.27
CA ILE A 18 -22.39 -4.62 -34.76
C ILE A 18 -22.71 -5.85 -33.91
N SER A 19 -23.92 -5.90 -33.38
CA SER A 19 -24.39 -6.99 -32.55
C SER A 19 -25.85 -7.31 -32.80
N ARG A 20 -26.25 -8.55 -32.52
CA ARG A 20 -27.62 -9.03 -32.69
C ARG A 20 -28.06 -9.78 -31.46
N ALA A 21 -29.34 -9.69 -31.14
CA ALA A 21 -29.94 -10.38 -30.01
C ALA A 21 -31.34 -10.88 -30.35
N SER A 22 -31.83 -11.84 -29.58
CA SER A 22 -33.19 -12.35 -29.72
C SER A 22 -33.75 -12.76 -28.37
N VAL A 23 -35.03 -12.45 -28.14
CA VAL A 23 -35.74 -12.81 -26.92
C VAL A 23 -37.02 -13.57 -27.28
N PRO A 24 -37.13 -14.86 -26.93
CA PRO A 24 -38.36 -15.61 -27.16
C PRO A 24 -39.44 -15.27 -26.12
N THR A 25 -40.68 -15.09 -26.57
CA THR A 25 -41.85 -14.84 -25.69
C THR A 25 -42.99 -15.85 -25.89
N GLY A 26 -42.75 -16.90 -26.68
CA GLY A 26 -43.70 -17.99 -26.96
C GLY A 26 -44.07 -18.86 -25.75
N PHE A 27 -44.50 -20.11 -25.99
CA PHE A 27 -44.94 -21.05 -24.94
C PHE A 27 -43.96 -21.11 -23.76
N MET A 28 -44.49 -20.85 -22.55
CA MET A 28 -43.75 -20.72 -21.28
C MET A 28 -42.56 -19.73 -21.29
N GLY A 29 -42.48 -18.85 -22.29
CA GLY A 29 -41.36 -17.93 -22.46
C GLY A 29 -40.04 -18.58 -22.87
N LEU A 30 -40.05 -19.84 -23.29
CA LEU A 30 -38.83 -20.61 -23.59
C LEU A 30 -38.72 -21.02 -25.07
N ALA A 31 -39.85 -21.20 -25.77
CA ALA A 31 -39.86 -21.56 -27.19
C ALA A 31 -41.15 -21.13 -27.89
N GLY A 32 -41.10 -20.82 -29.19
CA GLY A 32 -42.29 -20.53 -30.01
C GLY A 32 -42.05 -19.47 -31.09
N ASN A 33 -43.08 -19.17 -31.88
CA ASN A 33 -43.04 -18.24 -33.01
C ASN A 33 -43.21 -16.76 -32.64
N LYS A 34 -43.21 -16.42 -31.33
CA LYS A 34 -43.37 -15.07 -30.77
C LYS A 34 -42.12 -14.62 -30.02
N GLY A 35 -41.82 -13.32 -30.08
CA GLY A 35 -40.64 -12.75 -29.45
C GLY A 35 -40.18 -11.46 -30.10
N GLY A 36 -38.92 -11.12 -29.88
CA GLY A 36 -38.23 -10.00 -30.52
C GLY A 36 -36.86 -10.40 -31.03
N VAL A 37 -36.45 -9.84 -32.16
CA VAL A 37 -35.07 -9.88 -32.66
C VAL A 37 -34.57 -8.45 -32.78
N GLY A 38 -33.31 -8.21 -32.42
CA GLY A 38 -32.70 -6.89 -32.47
C GLY A 38 -31.37 -6.92 -33.20
N ILE A 39 -31.06 -5.82 -33.89
CA ILE A 39 -29.74 -5.53 -34.45
C ILE A 39 -29.34 -4.15 -33.96
N ARG A 40 -28.13 -4.05 -33.42
CA ARG A 40 -27.54 -2.78 -33.03
C ARG A 40 -26.19 -2.58 -33.69
N PHE A 41 -25.84 -1.32 -33.90
CA PHE A 41 -24.53 -0.91 -34.37
C PHE A 41 -24.29 0.54 -34.03
N ARG A 42 -23.02 0.93 -34.03
CA ARG A 42 -22.61 2.32 -34.01
C ARG A 42 -22.47 2.82 -35.44
N PHE A 43 -23.12 3.92 -35.77
CA PHE A 43 -23.05 4.59 -37.06
C PHE A 43 -22.38 5.96 -36.86
N TYR A 44 -21.16 6.11 -37.39
CA TYR A 44 -20.26 7.19 -36.96
C TYR A 44 -20.13 7.17 -35.43
N GLU A 45 -20.54 8.23 -34.74
CA GLU A 45 -20.51 8.29 -33.27
C GLU A 45 -21.89 8.14 -32.62
N THR A 46 -22.86 7.57 -33.36
CA THR A 46 -24.24 7.42 -32.89
C THR A 46 -24.62 5.96 -32.75
N ASP A 47 -25.08 5.58 -31.56
CA ASP A 47 -25.50 4.20 -31.28
C ASP A 47 -26.97 3.98 -31.69
N ILE A 48 -27.20 3.10 -32.68
CA ILE A 48 -28.53 2.82 -33.24
C ILE A 48 -28.94 1.38 -32.93
N CYS A 49 -30.21 1.18 -32.54
CA CYS A 49 -30.81 -0.13 -32.34
C CYS A 49 -32.12 -0.27 -33.13
N PHE A 50 -32.26 -1.39 -33.84
CA PHE A 50 -33.48 -1.81 -34.51
C PHE A 50 -34.01 -3.05 -33.83
N VAL A 51 -35.29 -3.04 -33.45
CA VAL A 51 -35.98 -4.19 -32.86
C VAL A 51 -37.18 -4.53 -33.75
N ASN A 52 -37.32 -5.81 -34.12
CA ASN A 52 -38.50 -6.35 -34.78
C ASN A 52 -39.15 -7.39 -33.85
N SER A 53 -40.46 -7.26 -33.61
CA SER A 53 -41.20 -8.13 -32.71
C SER A 53 -42.45 -8.75 -33.31
N HIS A 54 -42.86 -9.88 -32.73
CA HIS A 54 -44.12 -10.54 -33.02
C HIS A 54 -44.76 -10.94 -31.69
N PHE A 55 -45.75 -10.19 -31.22
CA PHE A 55 -46.37 -10.39 -29.91
C PHE A 55 -47.53 -11.41 -29.96
N ALA A 56 -48.08 -11.73 -28.79
CA ALA A 56 -49.22 -12.63 -28.64
C ALA A 56 -50.45 -12.21 -29.48
N SER A 57 -50.97 -13.16 -30.25
CA SER A 57 -52.18 -13.01 -31.07
C SER A 57 -53.45 -13.38 -30.28
N GLY A 58 -54.62 -12.97 -30.76
CA GLY A 58 -55.93 -13.31 -30.18
C GLY A 58 -56.59 -12.15 -29.43
N ASP A 59 -57.92 -12.13 -29.43
CA ASP A 59 -58.68 -11.09 -28.75
C ASP A 59 -58.57 -11.25 -27.23
N GLY A 60 -58.63 -10.15 -26.47
CA GLY A 60 -58.46 -10.16 -25.01
C GLY A 60 -57.01 -10.31 -24.51
N GLN A 61 -56.02 -10.52 -25.38
CA GLN A 61 -54.62 -10.77 -25.00
C GLN A 61 -53.78 -9.49 -24.79
N THR A 62 -54.39 -8.35 -24.42
CA THR A 62 -53.68 -7.07 -24.26
C THR A 62 -52.57 -7.16 -23.20
N ASN A 63 -52.89 -7.66 -22.01
CA ASN A 63 -51.90 -7.82 -20.93
C ASN A 63 -50.75 -8.72 -21.36
N ARG A 64 -51.03 -9.79 -22.10
CA ARG A 64 -49.97 -10.68 -22.60
C ARG A 64 -49.04 -9.99 -23.59
N ARG A 65 -49.53 -9.08 -24.43
CA ARG A 65 -48.67 -8.27 -25.33
C ARG A 65 -47.82 -7.29 -24.55
N ASN A 66 -48.38 -6.69 -23.48
CA ASN A 66 -47.61 -5.86 -22.57
C ASN A 66 -46.48 -6.67 -21.91
N ASP A 67 -46.76 -7.90 -21.46
CA ASP A 67 -45.75 -8.81 -20.91
C ASP A 67 -44.68 -9.17 -21.94
N ASP A 68 -45.09 -9.45 -23.19
CA ASP A 68 -44.15 -9.73 -24.29
C ASP A 68 -43.22 -8.53 -24.54
N TYR A 69 -43.76 -7.30 -24.57
CA TYR A 69 -42.97 -6.06 -24.66
C TYR A 69 -41.98 -5.94 -23.50
N GLN A 70 -42.46 -6.05 -22.25
CA GLN A 70 -41.60 -5.89 -21.07
C GLN A 70 -40.47 -6.91 -21.05
N LYS A 71 -40.77 -8.15 -21.44
CA LYS A 71 -39.77 -9.21 -21.52
C LYS A 71 -38.72 -8.94 -22.60
N ILE A 72 -39.11 -8.39 -23.74
CA ILE A 72 -38.16 -8.05 -24.81
C ILE A 72 -37.32 -6.82 -24.42
N GLU A 73 -37.95 -5.75 -23.93
CA GLU A 73 -37.26 -4.51 -23.52
C GLU A 73 -36.23 -4.77 -22.41
N SER A 74 -36.58 -5.59 -21.42
CA SER A 74 -35.67 -5.91 -20.29
C SER A 74 -34.69 -7.04 -20.57
N GLY A 75 -35.08 -8.02 -21.40
CA GLY A 75 -34.32 -9.24 -21.65
C GLY A 75 -33.40 -9.20 -22.86
N MET A 76 -33.56 -8.22 -23.76
CA MET A 76 -32.72 -8.11 -24.95
C MET A 76 -31.41 -7.40 -24.63
N VAL A 77 -30.32 -8.15 -24.72
CA VAL A 77 -28.98 -7.66 -24.41
C VAL A 77 -28.03 -7.95 -25.56
N PHE A 78 -27.22 -6.94 -25.89
CA PHE A 78 -26.23 -6.97 -26.95
C PHE A 78 -24.83 -6.91 -26.34
N THR A 79 -23.87 -7.54 -27.02
CA THR A 79 -22.44 -7.33 -26.76
C THR A 79 -21.89 -6.23 -27.67
N ASP A 80 -20.62 -5.85 -27.50
CA ASP A 80 -19.89 -4.96 -28.42
C ASP A 80 -19.71 -5.55 -29.84
N GLY A 81 -20.20 -6.77 -30.08
CA GLY A 81 -19.96 -7.51 -31.32
C GLY A 81 -18.53 -8.07 -31.38
N PRO A 82 -18.20 -8.89 -32.38
CA PRO A 82 -16.82 -9.28 -32.61
C PRO A 82 -16.02 -8.08 -33.14
N THR A 83 -14.76 -7.94 -32.72
CA THR A 83 -13.83 -6.82 -33.05
C THR A 83 -13.39 -6.79 -34.53
N TYR A 84 -14.19 -7.32 -35.46
CA TYR A 84 -13.84 -7.38 -36.88
C TYR A 84 -14.41 -6.20 -37.65
N SER A 85 -13.65 -5.75 -38.64
CA SER A 85 -14.10 -4.83 -39.69
C SER A 85 -15.18 -5.52 -40.54
N LEU A 86 -16.16 -4.76 -41.06
CA LEU A 86 -17.18 -5.31 -41.96
C LEU A 86 -16.60 -6.02 -43.20
N LYS A 87 -15.33 -5.72 -43.57
CA LYS A 87 -14.60 -6.41 -44.65
C LYS A 87 -14.51 -7.93 -44.44
N ASP A 88 -14.47 -8.39 -43.20
CA ASP A 88 -14.33 -9.81 -42.87
C ASP A 88 -15.67 -10.56 -42.91
N TYR A 89 -16.80 -9.84 -42.96
CA TYR A 89 -18.14 -10.42 -43.01
C TYR A 89 -18.60 -10.83 -44.43
N ILE A 90 -17.89 -10.40 -45.47
CA ILE A 90 -18.30 -10.60 -46.88
C ILE A 90 -18.02 -12.04 -47.37
N TRP A 91 -17.28 -12.88 -46.62
CA TRP A 91 -16.87 -14.21 -47.09
C TRP A 91 -17.30 -15.42 -46.25
N TYR A 92 -18.15 -15.27 -45.24
CA TYR A 92 -18.62 -16.43 -44.47
C TYR A 92 -19.68 -17.25 -45.22
N THR A 93 -19.20 -18.13 -46.11
CA THR A 93 -19.90 -19.36 -46.48
C THR A 93 -19.64 -20.41 -45.38
N PRO A 94 -20.65 -21.19 -44.95
CA PRO A 94 -20.46 -22.17 -43.89
C PRO A 94 -19.70 -23.37 -44.47
N THR A 95 -18.39 -23.44 -44.23
CA THR A 95 -17.64 -24.68 -44.42
C THR A 95 -16.92 -25.07 -43.13
N THR A 96 -17.19 -26.32 -42.74
CA THR A 96 -16.48 -27.14 -41.75
C THR A 96 -16.56 -26.73 -40.28
N ALA A 97 -17.41 -27.46 -39.56
CA ALA A 97 -17.35 -27.68 -38.13
C ALA A 97 -15.96 -28.24 -37.75
N GLY A 98 -15.21 -27.51 -36.93
CA GLY A 98 -13.94 -27.99 -36.39
C GLY A 98 -12.84 -26.95 -36.29
N SER A 99 -13.08 -25.81 -35.64
CA SER A 99 -12.00 -24.99 -35.11
C SER A 99 -12.52 -24.18 -33.92
N THR A 100 -11.86 -24.36 -32.79
CA THR A 100 -12.07 -23.66 -31.51
C THR A 100 -12.27 -22.17 -31.72
N ALA A 101 -13.41 -21.65 -31.24
CA ALA A 101 -13.70 -20.24 -31.19
C ALA A 101 -12.59 -19.49 -30.44
N PRO A 102 -12.07 -18.35 -30.93
CA PRO A 102 -11.17 -17.51 -30.16
C PRO A 102 -11.94 -16.94 -28.96
N ASN A 103 -11.33 -17.01 -27.78
CA ASN A 103 -11.83 -16.43 -26.53
C ASN A 103 -12.15 -14.93 -26.71
N PRO A 104 -13.39 -14.45 -26.49
CA PRO A 104 -13.72 -13.04 -26.47
C PRO A 104 -13.35 -12.47 -25.09
N ALA A 105 -12.06 -12.29 -24.84
CA ALA A 105 -11.56 -11.59 -23.66
C ALA A 105 -11.07 -10.21 -24.12
N THR A 106 -11.98 -9.23 -24.23
CA THR A 106 -11.73 -7.76 -24.07
C THR A 106 -12.98 -6.93 -24.38
N SER A 107 -14.05 -7.09 -23.59
CA SER A 107 -14.96 -6.03 -23.08
C SER A 107 -16.23 -6.70 -22.50
N ASN A 108 -16.40 -6.61 -21.18
CA ASN A 108 -17.57 -7.14 -20.47
C ASN A 108 -18.74 -6.14 -20.52
N GLN A 109 -18.91 -5.36 -21.60
CA GLN A 109 -19.99 -4.39 -21.68
C GLN A 109 -21.21 -4.97 -22.38
N TRP A 110 -22.30 -5.04 -21.62
CA TRP A 110 -23.59 -5.56 -22.06
C TRP A 110 -24.51 -4.35 -22.28
N TRP A 111 -25.01 -4.19 -23.51
CA TRP A 111 -25.89 -3.09 -23.91
C TRP A 111 -27.34 -3.54 -23.88
N LYS A 112 -28.20 -2.76 -23.22
CA LYS A 112 -29.66 -2.91 -23.30
C LYS A 112 -30.20 -2.14 -24.50
N ILE A 113 -31.44 -2.41 -24.90
CA ILE A 113 -32.14 -1.60 -25.92
C ILE A 113 -32.08 -0.11 -25.52
N SER A 114 -32.37 0.19 -24.26
CA SER A 114 -32.49 1.54 -23.74
C SER A 114 -31.18 2.37 -23.69
N ASP A 115 -30.01 1.75 -23.86
CA ASP A 115 -28.71 2.43 -23.82
C ASP A 115 -28.40 3.22 -25.10
N HIS A 116 -29.04 2.86 -26.20
CA HIS A 116 -28.80 3.40 -27.54
C HIS A 116 -29.31 4.84 -27.70
N ASP A 117 -28.63 5.62 -28.54
CA ASP A 117 -29.01 7.01 -28.85
C ASP A 117 -30.32 7.07 -29.64
N ILE A 118 -30.51 6.13 -30.58
CA ILE A 118 -31.69 6.03 -31.44
C ILE A 118 -32.18 4.59 -31.44
N ILE A 119 -33.47 4.41 -31.20
CA ILE A 119 -34.11 3.09 -31.27
C ILE A 119 -35.29 3.17 -32.23
N PHE A 120 -35.38 2.19 -33.12
CA PHE A 120 -36.58 1.89 -33.89
C PHE A 120 -37.13 0.54 -33.47
N TRP A 121 -38.41 0.48 -33.15
CA TRP A 121 -39.10 -0.76 -32.81
C TRP A 121 -40.26 -0.98 -33.76
N CYS A 122 -40.24 -2.08 -34.50
CA CYS A 122 -41.28 -2.42 -35.46
C CYS A 122 -41.80 -3.86 -35.31
N GLY A 123 -42.83 -4.18 -36.08
CA GLY A 123 -43.30 -5.55 -36.28
C GLY A 123 -44.79 -5.72 -36.04
N ASP A 124 -45.22 -6.99 -35.98
CA ASP A 124 -46.60 -7.37 -35.69
C ASP A 124 -46.81 -7.42 -34.17
N MET A 125 -47.14 -6.26 -33.61
CA MET A 125 -47.43 -6.10 -32.19
C MET A 125 -48.80 -6.66 -31.80
N ASN A 126 -49.61 -7.09 -32.78
CA ASN A 126 -50.87 -7.80 -32.60
C ASN A 126 -51.95 -7.09 -31.76
N TYR A 127 -51.76 -5.84 -31.32
CA TYR A 127 -52.79 -5.07 -30.62
C TYR A 127 -54.05 -4.90 -31.49
N ARG A 128 -55.22 -4.88 -30.83
CA ARG A 128 -56.54 -4.88 -31.47
C ARG A 128 -57.28 -3.57 -31.21
N ILE A 129 -58.35 -3.37 -31.96
CA ILE A 129 -59.32 -2.31 -31.70
C ILE A 129 -60.35 -2.84 -30.70
N SER A 130 -60.47 -2.19 -29.54
CA SER A 130 -61.42 -2.55 -28.48
C SER A 130 -62.84 -2.07 -28.80
N GLN A 131 -63.41 -2.56 -29.91
CA GLN A 131 -64.74 -2.23 -30.40
C GLN A 131 -65.36 -3.46 -31.09
N PRO A 132 -66.70 -3.67 -31.04
CA PRO A 132 -67.35 -4.77 -31.76
C PRO A 132 -67.07 -4.72 -33.28
N ASN A 133 -66.88 -5.89 -33.89
CA ASN A 133 -66.46 -6.01 -35.30
C ASN A 133 -67.38 -5.26 -36.28
N GLU A 134 -68.70 -5.37 -36.10
CA GLU A 134 -69.68 -4.68 -36.93
C GLU A 134 -69.46 -3.16 -36.95
N GLN A 135 -69.11 -2.57 -35.80
CA GLN A 135 -68.89 -1.13 -35.68
C GLN A 135 -67.56 -0.71 -36.30
N VAL A 136 -66.51 -1.54 -36.15
CA VAL A 136 -65.23 -1.33 -36.82
C VAL A 136 -65.40 -1.37 -38.34
N ARG A 137 -66.08 -2.39 -38.86
CA ARG A 137 -66.34 -2.52 -40.31
C ARG A 137 -67.22 -1.40 -40.83
N LYS A 138 -68.24 -0.97 -40.08
CA LYS A 138 -69.06 0.20 -40.41
C LYS A 138 -68.19 1.46 -40.54
N ALA A 139 -67.35 1.75 -39.55
CA ALA A 139 -66.46 2.90 -39.57
C ALA A 139 -65.45 2.86 -40.74
N ILE A 140 -64.94 1.67 -41.09
CA ILE A 140 -64.08 1.49 -42.27
C ILE A 140 -64.84 1.76 -43.57
N ASN A 141 -66.05 1.23 -43.71
CA ASN A 141 -66.87 1.43 -44.91
C ASN A 141 -67.27 2.91 -45.09
N GLU A 142 -67.45 3.64 -43.99
CA GLU A 142 -67.76 5.08 -43.97
C GLU A 142 -66.49 5.95 -44.10
N LEU A 143 -65.29 5.35 -44.20
CA LEU A 143 -64.00 6.02 -44.19
C LEU A 143 -63.78 6.92 -42.95
N SER A 144 -64.45 6.60 -41.85
CA SER A 144 -64.46 7.35 -40.58
C SER A 144 -63.70 6.57 -39.50
N THR A 145 -62.40 6.33 -39.73
CA THR A 145 -61.57 5.53 -38.81
C THR A 145 -60.96 6.33 -37.66
N VAL A 146 -61.05 7.66 -37.69
CA VAL A 146 -60.47 8.53 -36.65
C VAL A 146 -60.94 8.17 -35.23
N PRO A 147 -62.25 7.92 -34.97
CA PRO A 147 -62.71 7.52 -33.65
C PRO A 147 -62.16 6.16 -33.18
N LEU A 148 -61.78 5.28 -34.11
CA LEU A 148 -61.21 3.97 -33.77
C LEU A 148 -59.80 4.08 -33.17
N HIS A 149 -59.08 5.17 -33.42
CA HIS A 149 -57.76 5.38 -32.83
C HIS A 149 -57.79 5.51 -31.31
N GLU A 150 -58.88 6.03 -30.73
CA GLU A 150 -59.07 6.07 -29.27
C GLU A 150 -59.41 4.70 -28.67
N LYS A 151 -59.71 3.72 -29.54
CA LYS A 151 -60.02 2.33 -29.16
C LYS A 151 -58.87 1.38 -29.52
N ASP A 152 -57.81 1.88 -30.16
CA ASP A 152 -56.61 1.11 -30.47
C ASP A 152 -55.85 0.78 -29.18
N GLN A 153 -55.72 -0.52 -28.87
CA GLN A 153 -55.13 -0.97 -27.61
C GLN A 153 -53.70 -0.46 -27.44
N LEU A 154 -52.85 -0.47 -28.46
CA LEU A 154 -51.46 0.01 -28.31
C LEU A 154 -51.43 1.48 -27.88
N ARG A 155 -52.20 2.35 -28.56
CA ARG A 155 -52.28 3.77 -28.19
C ARG A 155 -52.79 3.98 -26.77
N CYS A 156 -53.80 3.22 -26.35
CA CYS A 156 -54.31 3.27 -24.99
C CYS A 156 -53.23 2.85 -23.97
N GLU A 157 -52.56 1.72 -24.19
CA GLU A 157 -51.53 1.21 -23.29
C GLU A 157 -50.30 2.12 -23.23
N MET A 158 -49.90 2.75 -24.35
CA MET A 158 -48.85 3.77 -24.39
C MET A 158 -49.26 5.05 -23.64
N LYS A 159 -50.51 5.52 -23.81
CA LYS A 159 -51.02 6.70 -23.10
C LYS A 159 -51.10 6.48 -21.59
N LEU A 160 -51.40 5.25 -21.17
CA LEU A 160 -51.35 4.82 -19.77
C LEU A 160 -49.92 4.52 -19.29
N ASN A 161 -48.92 4.62 -20.17
CA ASN A 161 -47.51 4.34 -19.90
C ASN A 161 -47.23 2.90 -19.42
N ASN A 162 -48.07 1.94 -19.80
CA ASN A 162 -47.90 0.51 -19.50
C ASN A 162 -46.83 -0.14 -20.39
N VAL A 163 -46.65 0.39 -21.60
CA VAL A 163 -45.70 -0.09 -22.62
C VAL A 163 -45.06 1.07 -23.36
N PHE A 164 -43.90 0.81 -23.98
CA PHE A 164 -43.21 1.73 -24.88
C PHE A 164 -42.99 3.14 -24.29
N SER A 165 -42.61 3.21 -23.01
CA SER A 165 -42.35 4.50 -22.34
C SER A 165 -41.24 5.29 -23.05
N GLY A 166 -41.55 6.54 -23.40
CA GLY A 166 -40.63 7.43 -24.13
C GLY A 166 -40.52 7.14 -25.63
N TYR A 167 -41.20 6.12 -26.17
CA TYR A 167 -41.32 5.91 -27.60
C TYR A 167 -42.44 6.77 -28.19
N TYR A 168 -42.28 7.10 -29.46
CA TYR A 168 -43.22 7.87 -30.25
C TYR A 168 -43.67 7.06 -31.46
N GLU A 169 -44.92 7.24 -31.86
CA GLU A 169 -45.47 6.72 -33.10
C GLU A 169 -46.00 7.89 -33.94
N PRO A 170 -45.67 7.97 -35.25
CA PRO A 170 -46.27 8.98 -36.12
C PRO A 170 -47.80 8.81 -36.21
N PRO A 171 -48.54 9.88 -36.55
CA PRO A 171 -49.97 9.78 -36.84
C PRO A 171 -50.27 8.69 -37.90
N ILE A 172 -51.26 7.86 -37.64
CA ILE A 172 -51.70 6.80 -38.57
C ILE A 172 -52.78 7.41 -39.46
N GLU A 173 -52.50 7.51 -40.75
CA GLU A 173 -53.43 8.04 -41.77
C GLU A 173 -53.90 6.95 -42.74
N PHE A 174 -53.62 5.68 -42.44
CA PHE A 174 -53.96 4.53 -43.26
C PHE A 174 -54.93 3.57 -42.56
N MET A 175 -55.66 2.79 -43.35
CA MET A 175 -56.64 1.80 -42.87
C MET A 175 -55.98 0.64 -42.09
N PRO A 176 -56.73 -0.07 -41.23
CA PRO A 176 -56.23 -1.24 -40.51
C PRO A 176 -55.50 -2.25 -41.42
N THR A 177 -54.34 -2.72 -40.98
CA THR A 177 -53.43 -3.54 -41.80
C THR A 177 -53.71 -5.04 -41.73
N TYR A 178 -54.61 -5.45 -40.85
CA TYR A 178 -55.02 -6.84 -40.62
C TYR A 178 -56.53 -6.90 -40.39
N LYS A 179 -57.26 -7.95 -40.74
CA LYS A 179 -56.86 -9.15 -41.50
C LYS A 179 -57.55 -9.12 -42.86
N PHE A 180 -56.83 -9.41 -43.93
CA PHE A 180 -57.36 -9.48 -45.30
C PHE A 180 -57.50 -10.91 -45.80
N ASP A 181 -58.45 -11.13 -46.71
CA ASP A 181 -58.44 -12.32 -47.56
C ASP A 181 -57.29 -12.18 -48.57
N ILE A 182 -56.49 -13.23 -48.71
CA ILE A 182 -55.27 -13.23 -49.51
C ILE A 182 -55.58 -12.83 -50.96
N ASN A 183 -54.74 -11.96 -51.54
CA ASN A 183 -54.85 -11.37 -52.88
C ASN A 183 -56.04 -10.42 -53.09
N THR A 184 -56.74 -10.00 -52.03
CA THR A 184 -57.88 -9.08 -52.11
C THR A 184 -57.72 -7.91 -51.14
N ASP A 185 -58.50 -6.83 -51.32
CA ASP A 185 -58.66 -5.74 -50.33
C ASP A 185 -59.85 -5.97 -49.38
N THR A 186 -60.43 -7.16 -49.41
CA THR A 186 -61.54 -7.54 -48.56
C THR A 186 -61.01 -8.01 -47.21
N TYR A 187 -61.52 -7.44 -46.13
CA TYR A 187 -61.21 -7.90 -44.78
C TYR A 187 -61.86 -9.26 -44.49
N ASP A 188 -61.14 -10.10 -43.74
CA ASP A 188 -61.41 -11.51 -43.41
C ASP A 188 -62.89 -11.90 -43.48
N THR A 189 -63.20 -12.76 -44.44
CA THR A 189 -64.54 -13.35 -44.64
C THR A 189 -64.65 -14.78 -44.11
N SER A 190 -63.60 -15.30 -43.47
CA SER A 190 -63.62 -16.63 -42.86
C SER A 190 -64.63 -16.71 -41.71
N GLU A 191 -64.95 -17.93 -41.27
CA GLU A 191 -65.83 -18.19 -40.12
C GLU A 191 -65.40 -17.46 -38.83
N LYS A 192 -64.08 -17.20 -38.69
CA LYS A 192 -63.54 -16.49 -37.52
C LYS A 192 -63.83 -14.99 -37.57
N LEU A 193 -64.17 -14.46 -38.74
CA LEU A 193 -64.54 -13.07 -39.02
C LEU A 193 -63.75 -12.11 -38.15
N ARG A 194 -62.42 -12.04 -38.33
CA ARG A 194 -61.58 -11.22 -37.46
C ARG A 194 -61.92 -9.74 -37.61
N THR A 195 -61.85 -9.02 -36.49
CA THR A 195 -62.01 -7.56 -36.47
C THR A 195 -60.79 -6.92 -37.12
N PRO A 196 -60.96 -6.01 -38.09
CA PRO A 196 -59.85 -5.25 -38.64
C PRO A 196 -59.07 -4.50 -37.55
N SER A 197 -57.73 -4.48 -37.59
CA SER A 197 -56.88 -3.82 -36.58
C SER A 197 -55.53 -3.37 -37.15
N TRP A 198 -54.92 -2.35 -36.54
CA TRP A 198 -53.55 -1.90 -36.83
C TRP A 198 -52.53 -2.72 -36.03
N THR A 199 -52.23 -3.91 -36.52
CA THR A 199 -51.32 -4.86 -35.86
C THR A 199 -49.85 -4.55 -36.12
N ASP A 200 -49.56 -3.98 -37.29
CA ASP A 200 -48.21 -3.74 -37.80
C ASP A 200 -47.82 -2.29 -37.52
N ARG A 201 -46.78 -2.07 -36.71
CA ARG A 201 -46.45 -0.75 -36.16
C ARG A 201 -44.96 -0.44 -36.26
N ILE A 202 -44.61 0.85 -36.35
CA ILE A 202 -43.23 1.34 -36.29
C ILE A 202 -43.16 2.50 -35.29
N LEU A 203 -42.47 2.27 -34.19
CA LEU A 203 -42.20 3.25 -33.14
C LEU A 203 -40.72 3.64 -33.17
N TYR A 204 -40.43 4.82 -32.63
CA TYR A 204 -39.07 5.30 -32.48
C TYR A 204 -38.86 5.98 -31.13
N ARG A 205 -37.63 5.92 -30.62
CA ARG A 205 -37.23 6.60 -29.38
C ARG A 205 -35.86 7.24 -29.55
N PRO A 206 -35.77 8.58 -29.47
CA PRO A 206 -34.50 9.25 -29.30
C PRO A 206 -34.11 9.29 -27.82
N LYS A 207 -32.82 9.15 -27.50
CA LYS A 207 -32.29 9.33 -26.14
C LYS A 207 -32.44 10.76 -25.64
N ARG A 208 -32.39 11.72 -26.56
CA ARG A 208 -32.70 13.14 -26.36
C ARG A 208 -33.56 13.62 -27.51
N SER A 209 -34.71 14.26 -27.24
CA SER A 209 -35.62 14.70 -28.31
C SER A 209 -35.01 15.77 -29.22
N LYS A 210 -34.10 16.58 -28.69
CA LYS A 210 -33.35 17.59 -29.44
C LYS A 210 -31.84 17.45 -29.18
N VAL A 211 -31.05 17.78 -30.20
CA VAL A 211 -29.59 17.83 -30.16
C VAL A 211 -29.09 19.15 -30.72
N LEU A 212 -28.01 19.69 -30.17
CA LEU A 212 -27.39 20.92 -30.66
C LEU A 212 -26.42 20.60 -31.79
N ASN A 213 -26.42 21.41 -32.84
CA ASN A 213 -25.34 21.44 -33.81
C ASN A 213 -24.16 22.31 -33.34
N ASP A 214 -23.09 22.37 -34.13
CA ASP A 214 -21.89 23.17 -33.83
C ASP A 214 -22.18 24.67 -33.63
N ASN A 215 -23.24 25.17 -34.26
CA ASN A 215 -23.70 26.56 -34.13
C ASN A 215 -24.72 26.75 -32.99
N GLN A 216 -24.80 25.79 -32.05
CA GLN A 216 -25.72 25.77 -30.91
C GLN A 216 -27.21 25.88 -31.30
N THR A 217 -27.58 25.48 -32.51
CA THR A 217 -28.98 25.41 -32.95
C THR A 217 -29.58 24.06 -32.57
N GLU A 218 -30.78 24.07 -31.98
CA GLU A 218 -31.52 22.85 -31.67
C GLU A 218 -32.08 22.19 -32.93
N LEU A 219 -31.77 20.91 -33.11
CA LEU A 219 -32.31 20.03 -34.14
C LEU A 219 -33.13 18.91 -33.50
N GLU A 220 -34.24 18.51 -34.12
CA GLU A 220 -34.96 17.29 -33.74
C GLU A 220 -34.10 16.06 -34.04
N SER A 221 -33.86 15.22 -33.03
CA SER A 221 -32.98 14.05 -33.20
C SER A 221 -33.52 13.04 -34.21
N ILE A 222 -34.85 12.86 -34.22
CA ILE A 222 -35.58 12.00 -35.15
C ILE A 222 -36.83 12.75 -35.59
N LYS A 223 -36.95 12.99 -36.89
CA LYS A 223 -38.11 13.61 -37.52
C LYS A 223 -38.78 12.60 -38.48
N PRO A 224 -40.02 12.14 -38.20
CA PRO A 224 -40.76 11.32 -39.15
C PRO A 224 -41.13 12.14 -40.39
N ILE A 225 -40.94 11.54 -41.56
CA ILE A 225 -41.28 12.13 -42.87
C ILE A 225 -42.52 11.43 -43.45
N HIS A 226 -42.55 10.10 -43.44
CA HIS A 226 -43.69 9.30 -43.92
C HIS A 226 -43.97 8.13 -42.99
N TYR A 227 -45.25 7.77 -42.86
CA TYR A 227 -45.71 6.56 -42.18
C TYR A 227 -46.92 5.99 -42.92
N LEU A 228 -46.71 4.93 -43.71
CA LEU A 228 -47.63 4.50 -44.76
C LEU A 228 -47.84 2.99 -44.77
N SER A 229 -49.01 2.55 -45.22
CA SER A 229 -49.32 1.15 -45.58
C SER A 229 -49.26 0.95 -47.10
N ALA A 230 -48.66 -0.14 -47.55
CA ALA A 230 -48.55 -0.52 -48.96
C ALA A 230 -49.74 -1.37 -49.42
N ASN A 231 -50.83 -0.71 -49.81
CA ASN A 231 -52.08 -1.39 -50.20
C ASN A 231 -51.99 -2.16 -51.54
N ASN A 232 -50.98 -1.87 -52.37
CA ASN A 232 -50.73 -2.58 -53.62
C ASN A 232 -50.09 -3.97 -53.41
N ILE A 233 -49.62 -4.29 -52.21
CA ILE A 233 -49.03 -5.59 -51.88
C ILE A 233 -50.06 -6.45 -51.13
N LYS A 234 -50.54 -7.53 -51.78
CA LYS A 234 -51.74 -8.28 -51.33
C LYS A 234 -51.52 -9.78 -51.12
N PHE A 235 -50.30 -10.29 -51.27
CA PHE A 235 -50.03 -11.73 -51.15
C PHE A 235 -50.12 -12.27 -49.71
N SER A 236 -50.29 -11.39 -48.73
CA SER A 236 -50.44 -11.71 -47.30
C SER A 236 -51.79 -11.22 -46.78
N ASP A 237 -52.25 -11.80 -45.68
CA ASP A 237 -53.40 -11.33 -44.91
C ASP A 237 -53.10 -10.06 -44.09
N HIS A 238 -51.83 -9.61 -44.10
CA HIS A 238 -51.38 -8.31 -43.60
C HIS A 238 -50.98 -7.36 -44.73
N ARG A 239 -51.01 -6.04 -44.45
CA ARG A 239 -50.44 -5.00 -45.33
C ARG A 239 -49.09 -4.51 -44.80
N PRO A 240 -48.03 -4.44 -45.64
CA PRO A 240 -46.74 -3.92 -45.21
C PRO A 240 -46.83 -2.46 -44.76
N VAL A 241 -46.19 -2.15 -43.65
CA VAL A 241 -46.06 -0.79 -43.11
C VAL A 241 -44.63 -0.29 -43.30
N SER A 242 -44.49 0.97 -43.69
CA SER A 242 -43.21 1.62 -43.95
C SER A 242 -43.14 2.97 -43.24
N GLY A 243 -41.94 3.33 -42.77
CA GLY A 243 -41.65 4.61 -42.17
C GLY A 243 -40.37 5.21 -42.74
N LEU A 244 -40.39 6.51 -43.08
CA LEU A 244 -39.22 7.27 -43.50
C LEU A 244 -38.92 8.32 -42.44
N TYR A 245 -37.66 8.38 -41.99
CA TYR A 245 -37.22 9.26 -40.90
C TYR A 245 -35.96 10.02 -41.30
N SER A 246 -35.91 11.31 -40.95
CA SER A 246 -34.67 12.09 -40.91
C SER A 246 -34.09 11.98 -39.51
N VAL A 247 -32.80 11.62 -39.41
CA VAL A 247 -32.15 11.32 -38.14
C VAL A 247 -30.84 12.09 -38.06
N VAL A 248 -30.62 12.78 -36.94
CA VAL A 248 -29.36 13.51 -36.71
C VAL A 248 -28.32 12.55 -36.17
N ILE A 249 -27.17 12.50 -36.83
CA ILE A 249 -26.05 11.61 -36.52
C ILE A 249 -24.86 12.43 -36.04
N LYS A 250 -24.28 12.03 -34.90
CA LYS A 250 -23.01 12.52 -34.37
C LYS A 250 -21.88 12.08 -35.30
N TYR A 251 -21.05 13.03 -35.72
CA TYR A 251 -19.96 12.85 -36.66
C TYR A 251 -18.65 13.35 -36.03
N GLU A 252 -17.59 12.55 -36.08
CA GLU A 252 -16.25 13.01 -35.68
C GLU A 252 -15.72 13.99 -36.74
N CYS A 253 -15.65 15.27 -36.36
CA CYS A 253 -15.64 16.37 -37.32
C CYS A 253 -14.27 16.61 -38.00
N ASP A 254 -13.15 16.17 -37.44
CA ASP A 254 -11.82 16.39 -38.03
C ASP A 254 -10.74 15.48 -37.40
N GLU A 255 -10.25 14.48 -38.15
CA GLU A 255 -9.14 13.61 -37.72
C GLU A 255 -7.91 14.42 -37.30
N LYS A 256 -7.61 15.54 -37.96
CA LYS A 256 -6.45 16.38 -37.62
C LYS A 256 -6.61 17.05 -36.27
N ARG A 257 -7.82 17.54 -35.98
CA ARG A 257 -8.14 18.14 -34.68
C ARG A 257 -8.11 17.09 -33.57
N SER A 258 -8.65 15.90 -33.83
CA SER A 258 -8.64 14.75 -32.91
C SER A 258 -7.20 14.35 -32.57
N SER A 259 -6.33 14.17 -33.58
CA SER A 259 -4.91 13.87 -33.39
C SER A 259 -4.17 14.96 -32.61
N ARG A 260 -4.40 16.24 -32.93
CA ARG A 260 -3.78 17.36 -32.21
C ARG A 260 -4.17 17.38 -30.73
N ILE A 261 -5.46 17.24 -30.41
CA ILE A 261 -5.92 17.21 -29.01
C ILE A 261 -5.31 16.01 -28.29
N ARG A 262 -5.23 14.84 -28.94
CA ARG A 262 -4.59 13.66 -28.37
C ARG A 262 -3.12 13.90 -28.05
N GLU A 263 -2.37 14.51 -28.95
CA GLU A 263 -0.96 14.88 -28.71
C GLU A 263 -0.81 15.88 -27.57
N GLU A 264 -1.67 16.90 -27.51
CA GLU A 264 -1.69 17.89 -26.41
C GLU A 264 -1.97 17.21 -25.06
N LEU A 265 -2.93 16.27 -25.00
CA LEU A 265 -3.23 15.49 -23.80
C LEU A 265 -2.07 14.59 -23.38
N ILE A 266 -1.42 13.90 -24.32
CA ILE A 266 -0.26 13.04 -24.02
C ILE A 266 0.85 13.88 -23.39
N ARG A 267 1.17 15.05 -23.96
CA ARG A 267 2.20 15.94 -23.40
C ARG A 267 1.86 16.43 -21.99
N GLU A 268 0.58 16.72 -21.74
CA GLU A 268 0.13 17.12 -20.41
C GLU A 268 0.22 15.96 -19.41
N PHE A 269 -0.12 14.73 -19.83
CA PHE A 269 0.08 13.54 -18.99
C PHE A 269 1.56 13.32 -18.68
N ASP A 270 2.43 13.36 -19.68
CA ASP A 270 3.87 13.21 -19.48
C ASP A 270 4.40 14.27 -18.50
N ARG A 271 3.90 15.51 -18.61
CA ARG A 271 4.25 16.59 -17.68
C ARG A 271 3.79 16.28 -16.26
N LEU A 272 2.54 15.88 -16.08
CA LEU A 272 1.98 15.56 -14.76
C LEU A 272 2.67 14.35 -14.12
N GLU A 273 3.05 13.34 -14.91
CA GLU A 273 3.84 12.20 -14.43
C GLU A 273 5.22 12.65 -13.95
N ASN A 274 5.92 13.49 -14.72
CA ASN A 274 7.22 14.04 -14.31
C ASN A 274 7.10 14.93 -13.06
N ASP A 275 6.10 15.81 -13.00
CA ASP A 275 5.84 16.66 -11.84
C ASP A 275 5.47 15.82 -10.58
N SER A 276 4.97 14.59 -10.79
CA SER A 276 4.65 13.65 -9.72
C SER A 276 5.86 12.85 -9.20
N ILE A 277 7.04 12.96 -9.82
CA ILE A 277 8.26 12.31 -9.33
C ILE A 277 8.80 13.09 -8.13
N PRO A 278 8.85 12.50 -6.92
CA PRO A 278 9.30 13.22 -5.74
C PRO A 278 10.79 13.56 -5.84
N THR A 279 11.11 14.83 -5.59
CA THR A 279 12.47 15.36 -5.70
C THR A 279 12.88 16.06 -4.41
N ILE A 280 14.00 15.64 -3.83
CA ILE A 280 14.53 16.20 -2.58
C ILE A 280 15.93 16.78 -2.77
N GLU A 281 16.28 17.72 -1.91
CA GLU A 281 17.63 18.25 -1.76
C GLU A 281 18.10 18.05 -0.32
N VAL A 282 19.35 17.63 -0.16
CA VAL A 282 19.98 17.41 1.14
C VAL A 282 21.09 18.44 1.33
N GLU A 283 21.18 19.01 2.53
CA GLU A 283 22.28 19.88 2.97
C GLU A 283 23.07 19.20 4.11
N PRO A 284 24.41 19.21 4.08
CA PRO A 284 25.28 19.92 3.12
C PRO A 284 25.37 19.25 1.73
N ARG A 285 25.99 19.93 0.75
CA ARG A 285 26.28 19.38 -0.60
C ARG A 285 27.80 19.37 -0.84
N PRO A 286 28.44 18.20 -1.04
CA PRO A 286 27.85 16.86 -1.02
C PRO A 286 27.31 16.47 0.38
N PRO A 287 26.30 15.58 0.46
CA PRO A 287 25.76 15.12 1.75
C PRO A 287 26.80 14.34 2.54
N GLU A 288 27.20 14.92 3.67
CA GLU A 288 28.27 14.40 4.51
C GLU A 288 27.98 14.67 5.98
N ILE A 289 28.15 13.65 6.81
CA ILE A 289 28.01 13.70 8.27
C ILE A 289 29.38 13.40 8.85
N LYS A 290 29.91 14.35 9.63
CA LYS A 290 31.20 14.22 10.30
C LYS A 290 31.04 14.32 11.80
N PHE A 291 31.47 13.28 12.49
CA PHE A 291 31.64 13.25 13.93
C PHE A 291 33.13 13.19 14.24
N ASN A 292 33.71 14.31 14.67
CA ASN A 292 35.14 14.40 14.92
C ASN A 292 35.45 14.37 16.42
N HIS A 293 36.60 13.79 16.78
CA HIS A 293 37.09 13.77 18.16
C HIS A 293 36.13 13.10 19.14
N ILE A 294 35.50 12.00 18.72
CA ILE A 294 34.53 11.28 19.54
C ILE A 294 35.25 10.48 20.62
N ARG A 295 34.81 10.66 21.86
CA ARG A 295 35.27 9.91 23.03
C ARG A 295 34.19 8.92 23.47
N TYR A 296 34.59 7.92 24.24
CA TYR A 296 33.66 6.98 24.85
C TYR A 296 32.57 7.72 25.66
N LEU A 297 31.31 7.28 25.64
CA LEU A 297 30.13 7.97 26.20
C LEU A 297 29.68 9.27 25.52
N ASP A 298 30.39 9.77 24.50
CA ASP A 298 29.86 10.91 23.74
C ASP A 298 28.55 10.52 23.05
N LYS A 299 27.59 11.47 23.09
CA LYS A 299 26.29 11.36 22.43
C LYS A 299 26.10 12.54 21.45
N PRO A 300 26.98 12.71 20.44
CA PRO A 300 26.87 13.85 19.55
C PRO A 300 25.64 13.68 18.65
N THR A 301 25.05 14.81 18.30
CA THR A 301 23.93 14.88 17.37
C THR A 301 24.35 15.69 16.15
N TYR A 302 24.10 15.15 14.96
CA TYR A 302 24.21 15.90 13.71
C TYR A 302 22.80 16.12 13.14
N THR A 303 22.48 17.34 12.75
CA THR A 303 21.18 17.67 12.14
C THR A 303 21.34 17.75 10.62
N LEU A 304 20.77 16.78 9.92
CA LEU A 304 20.68 16.78 8.46
C LEU A 304 19.43 17.53 8.02
N LYS A 305 19.55 18.42 7.03
CA LYS A 305 18.42 19.14 6.47
C LYS A 305 18.03 18.55 5.12
N ILE A 306 16.77 18.14 5.00
CA ILE A 306 16.19 17.57 3.79
C ILE A 306 15.05 18.49 3.35
N LYS A 307 15.07 18.95 2.11
CA LYS A 307 14.04 19.82 1.55
C LYS A 307 13.36 19.13 0.38
N ASN A 308 12.02 19.08 0.39
CA ASN A 308 11.26 18.65 -0.77
C ASN A 308 11.13 19.83 -1.76
N ILE A 309 11.74 19.70 -2.93
CA ILE A 309 11.70 20.68 -4.02
C ILE A 309 10.83 20.24 -5.19
N GLY A 310 10.25 19.04 -5.13
CA GLY A 310 9.29 18.53 -6.11
C GLY A 310 7.89 19.12 -5.91
N GLU A 311 6.97 18.69 -6.78
CA GLU A 311 5.57 19.16 -6.77
C GLU A 311 4.62 18.18 -6.05
N CYS A 312 5.14 17.08 -5.48
CA CYS A 312 4.38 16.11 -4.69
C CYS A 312 5.03 15.85 -3.31
N SER A 313 4.22 15.45 -2.33
CA SER A 313 4.72 15.00 -1.02
C SER A 313 5.45 13.66 -1.16
N CYS A 314 6.50 13.45 -0.36
CA CYS A 314 7.33 12.25 -0.44
C CYS A 314 7.45 11.52 0.91
N LEU A 315 7.58 10.20 0.85
CA LEU A 315 7.91 9.36 2.01
C LEU A 315 9.40 9.04 1.99
N CYS A 316 10.09 9.37 3.09
CA CYS A 316 11.54 9.24 3.20
C CYS A 316 11.95 8.33 4.36
N SER A 317 13.06 7.61 4.18
CA SER A 317 13.74 6.84 5.24
C SER A 317 15.24 6.80 4.99
N ILE A 318 16.04 6.75 6.07
CA ILE A 318 17.50 6.66 6.00
C ILE A 318 17.91 5.29 6.53
N SER A 319 18.63 4.52 5.71
CA SER A 319 19.12 3.20 6.08
C SER A 319 20.62 3.07 5.78
N PRO A 320 21.34 2.19 6.49
CA PRO A 320 22.73 1.91 6.16
C PRO A 320 22.84 1.09 4.88
N SER A 321 23.87 1.36 4.06
CA SER A 321 24.15 0.57 2.85
C SER A 321 24.60 -0.86 3.13
N SER A 322 25.12 -1.14 4.33
CA SER A 322 25.56 -2.47 4.77
C SER A 322 25.16 -2.78 6.22
N ILE A 323 25.01 -4.05 6.56
CA ILE A 323 24.73 -4.50 7.93
C ILE A 323 26.06 -4.55 8.71
N SER A 324 26.56 -3.38 9.12
CA SER A 324 27.75 -3.27 9.98
C SER A 324 27.32 -3.04 11.45
N PRO A 325 27.99 -3.64 12.45
CA PRO A 325 27.71 -3.40 13.87
C PRO A 325 27.82 -1.93 14.28
N SER A 326 28.62 -1.12 13.56
CA SER A 326 28.78 0.33 13.73
C SER A 326 27.44 1.09 13.69
N PHE A 327 26.46 0.61 12.92
CA PHE A 327 25.17 1.28 12.76
C PHE A 327 24.22 1.09 13.94
N GLN A 328 24.48 0.14 14.85
CA GLN A 328 23.69 -0.01 16.08
C GLN A 328 23.88 1.17 17.05
N CYS A 329 24.90 2.00 16.82
CA CYS A 329 25.17 3.21 17.57
C CYS A 329 24.41 4.44 17.07
N LEU A 330 23.68 4.35 15.95
CA LEU A 330 22.94 5.48 15.39
C LEU A 330 21.45 5.41 15.75
N THR A 331 20.89 6.55 16.15
CA THR A 331 19.44 6.74 16.25
C THR A 331 19.01 7.98 15.48
N PHE A 332 17.82 7.91 14.91
CA PHE A 332 17.28 8.97 14.05
C PHE A 332 16.04 9.59 14.70
N THR A 333 15.91 10.91 14.61
CA THR A 333 14.73 11.64 15.07
C THR A 333 14.34 12.66 14.00
N PRO A 334 13.10 12.66 13.49
CA PRO A 334 11.95 11.86 13.92
C PRO A 334 12.07 10.36 13.58
N ASN A 335 11.20 9.55 14.20
CA ASN A 335 11.08 8.13 13.85
C ASN A 335 10.71 7.98 12.38
N GLN A 336 11.29 6.97 11.74
CA GLN A 336 11.15 6.72 10.31
C GLN A 336 10.09 5.64 10.02
N PRO A 337 9.47 5.63 8.83
CA PRO A 337 9.60 6.61 7.76
C PRO A 337 8.84 7.91 8.07
N TYR A 338 9.23 9.02 7.44
CA TYR A 338 8.57 10.33 7.62
C TYR A 338 8.17 10.96 6.30
N THR A 339 7.07 11.71 6.30
CA THR A 339 6.53 12.40 5.13
C THR A 339 7.03 13.84 5.08
N ILE A 340 7.55 14.26 3.92
CA ILE A 340 7.94 15.65 3.66
C ILE A 340 6.99 16.22 2.62
N ASN A 341 6.19 17.22 3.02
CA ASN A 341 5.28 17.87 2.09
C ASN A 341 6.00 18.78 1.10
N VAL A 342 5.31 19.13 0.01
CA VAL A 342 5.81 20.06 -1.02
C VAL A 342 6.34 21.34 -0.38
N LYS A 343 7.57 21.73 -0.77
CA LYS A 343 8.28 22.94 -0.28
C LYS A 343 8.56 22.95 1.23
N GLN A 344 8.36 21.82 1.92
CA GLN A 344 8.68 21.69 3.33
C GLN A 344 10.16 21.32 3.52
N GLU A 345 10.73 21.82 4.62
CA GLU A 345 12.03 21.39 5.13
C GLU A 345 11.82 20.43 6.31
N GLN A 346 12.56 19.33 6.31
CA GLN A 346 12.62 18.34 7.36
C GLN A 346 14.03 18.29 7.94
N TYR A 347 14.12 18.41 9.25
CA TYR A 347 15.37 18.28 9.99
C TYR A 347 15.41 16.89 10.62
N VAL A 348 16.47 16.14 10.34
CA VAL A 348 16.68 14.79 10.86
C VAL A 348 17.90 14.81 11.76
N ASN A 349 17.67 14.64 13.05
CA ASN A 349 18.73 14.50 14.05
C ASN A 349 19.23 13.07 14.03
N ILE A 350 20.53 12.93 13.80
CA ILE A 350 21.26 11.69 13.75
C ILE A 350 22.13 11.68 15.02
N ASN A 351 21.75 10.88 16.00
CA ASN A 351 22.48 10.78 17.26
C ASN A 351 23.40 9.58 17.18
N PHE A 352 24.68 9.80 17.45
CA PHE A 352 25.65 8.73 17.61
C PHE A 352 25.82 8.42 19.09
N ASN A 353 25.83 7.15 19.48
CA ASN A 353 26.07 6.71 20.85
C ASN A 353 27.39 5.95 20.92
N ALA A 354 28.44 6.63 21.40
CA ALA A 354 29.79 6.08 21.48
C ALA A 354 29.91 5.05 22.62
N LYS A 355 29.63 3.79 22.31
CA LYS A 355 29.70 2.67 23.27
C LYS A 355 31.03 1.92 23.29
N PHE A 356 31.89 2.11 22.29
CA PHE A 356 33.19 1.44 22.20
C PHE A 356 34.18 2.39 21.51
N ASN A 357 35.47 2.23 21.84
CA ASN A 357 36.55 2.91 21.12
C ASN A 357 36.81 2.14 19.81
N VAL A 358 35.88 2.27 18.85
CA VAL A 358 35.97 1.61 17.55
C VAL A 358 37.07 2.27 16.73
N HIS A 359 37.68 1.55 15.80
CA HIS A 359 38.41 2.20 14.71
C HIS A 359 37.51 3.23 14.00
N SER A 360 38.13 4.23 13.37
CA SER A 360 37.38 5.24 12.60
C SER A 360 36.39 4.57 11.65
N ILE A 361 35.16 5.09 11.61
CA ILE A 361 34.07 4.58 10.78
C ILE A 361 34.01 5.47 9.54
N SER A 362 33.97 4.86 8.36
CA SER A 362 33.73 5.55 7.08
C SER A 362 32.78 4.70 6.24
N GLU A 363 31.52 5.10 6.20
CA GLU A 363 30.42 4.30 5.63
C GLU A 363 29.41 5.19 4.87
N ILE A 364 28.49 4.58 4.13
CA ILE A 364 27.45 5.28 3.36
C ILE A 364 26.06 4.98 3.93
N LEU A 365 25.31 6.04 4.22
CA LEU A 365 23.87 6.00 4.49
C LEU A 365 23.09 6.30 3.21
N ILE A 366 21.97 5.63 3.01
CA ILE A 366 21.07 5.82 1.87
C ILE A 366 19.79 6.47 2.37
N LEU A 367 19.50 7.67 1.88
CA LEU A 367 18.20 8.31 2.01
C LEU A 367 17.31 7.83 0.87
N HIS A 368 16.39 6.93 1.20
CA HIS A 368 15.40 6.40 0.29
C HIS A 368 14.21 7.34 0.16
N VAL A 369 13.78 7.56 -1.08
CA VAL A 369 12.58 8.33 -1.42
C VAL A 369 11.64 7.42 -2.20
N GLU A 370 10.45 7.16 -1.64
CA GLU A 370 9.48 6.29 -2.31
C GLU A 370 9.10 6.85 -3.69
N ASN A 371 9.27 6.04 -4.74
CA ASN A 371 9.07 6.42 -6.15
C ASN A 371 9.94 7.60 -6.65
N GLY A 372 10.99 7.96 -5.89
CA GLY A 372 11.97 8.99 -6.23
C GLY A 372 13.37 8.43 -6.39
N ALA A 373 14.35 9.32 -6.53
CA ALA A 373 15.77 8.96 -6.57
C ALA A 373 16.37 8.89 -5.16
N ASP A 374 17.19 7.86 -4.92
CA ASP A 374 17.93 7.70 -3.67
C ASP A 374 19.09 8.71 -3.58
N THR A 375 19.36 9.20 -2.36
CA THR A 375 20.52 10.07 -2.07
C THR A 375 21.51 9.34 -1.16
N PHE A 376 22.79 9.36 -1.53
CA PHE A 376 23.87 8.74 -0.76
C PHE A 376 24.56 9.78 0.12
N ILE A 377 24.65 9.49 1.41
CA ILE A 377 25.21 10.37 2.45
C ILE A 377 26.45 9.69 3.04
N THR A 378 27.58 10.38 3.03
CA THR A 378 28.82 9.87 3.62
C THR A 378 28.80 10.07 5.14
N LEU A 379 29.15 9.05 5.90
CA LEU A 379 29.28 9.09 7.35
C LEU A 379 30.74 8.82 7.73
N ASP A 380 31.39 9.82 8.31
CA ASP A 380 32.75 9.71 8.85
C ASP A 380 32.74 9.97 10.36
N VAL A 381 33.28 9.03 11.13
CA VAL A 381 33.42 9.12 12.59
C VAL A 381 34.89 8.91 12.96
N THR A 382 35.50 9.89 13.61
CA THR A 382 36.86 9.79 14.16
C THR A 382 36.83 9.79 15.68
N PHE A 383 37.60 8.88 16.28
CA PHE A 383 37.66 8.72 17.73
C PHE A 383 38.99 9.24 18.29
N ASP A 384 38.92 9.91 19.44
CA ASP A 384 40.10 10.20 20.22
C ASP A 384 40.59 8.92 20.92
N HIS A 385 41.91 8.69 20.94
CA HIS A 385 42.49 7.57 21.67
C HIS A 385 42.47 7.85 23.18
N GLY A 386 42.05 6.85 23.97
CA GLY A 386 41.91 6.98 25.42
C GLY A 386 41.82 5.63 26.12
N PRO A 387 41.59 5.62 27.44
CA PRO A 387 41.73 4.43 28.27
C PRO A 387 40.58 3.41 28.14
N PHE A 388 39.51 3.73 27.43
CA PHE A 388 38.37 2.85 27.18
C PHE A 388 38.60 2.03 25.90
N GLY A 389 38.17 0.76 25.87
CA GLY A 389 38.36 -0.11 24.69
C GLY A 389 39.69 -0.88 24.65
N LEU A 390 40.61 -0.61 25.58
CA LEU A 390 41.95 -1.20 25.60
C LEU A 390 41.96 -2.57 26.30
N ALA A 391 42.84 -3.46 25.85
CA ALA A 391 43.24 -4.60 26.67
C ALA A 391 44.19 -4.17 27.79
N LEU A 392 44.22 -4.88 28.92
CA LEU A 392 45.04 -4.49 30.09
C LEU A 392 46.55 -4.41 29.80
N ASN A 393 47.01 -5.06 28.73
CA ASN A 393 48.40 -5.02 28.26
C ASN A 393 48.69 -3.87 27.27
N GLU A 394 47.68 -3.15 26.78
CA GLU A 394 47.82 -2.03 25.85
C GLU A 394 47.91 -0.67 26.56
N TYR A 395 47.66 -0.63 27.86
CA TYR A 395 47.85 0.59 28.65
C TYR A 395 49.34 0.97 28.69
N PRO A 396 49.67 2.27 28.54
CA PRO A 396 51.05 2.74 28.61
C PRO A 396 51.66 2.50 30.00
N SER A 397 52.99 2.31 30.06
CA SER A 397 53.70 2.11 31.32
C SER A 397 53.77 3.37 32.18
N THR A 398 53.72 3.20 33.51
CA THR A 398 53.63 4.31 34.47
C THR A 398 54.95 4.57 35.22
N PHE A 399 55.30 5.84 35.42
CA PHE A 399 56.47 6.30 36.20
C PHE A 399 56.02 7.23 37.34
N TYR A 400 56.63 7.10 38.53
CA TYR A 400 56.35 7.99 39.68
C TYR A 400 57.38 9.12 39.74
N ASP A 401 56.92 10.36 39.59
CA ASP A 401 57.76 11.52 39.77
C ASP A 401 57.82 11.90 41.26
N ARG A 402 59.04 11.80 41.81
CA ARG A 402 59.32 12.09 43.21
C ARG A 402 59.25 13.58 43.53
N GLU A 403 59.45 14.47 42.55
CA GLU A 403 59.43 15.92 42.78
C GLU A 403 57.99 16.45 42.90
N SER A 404 57.12 16.05 41.97
CA SER A 404 55.70 16.42 42.04
C SER A 404 54.86 15.53 42.98
N LYS A 405 55.43 14.42 43.47
CA LYS A 405 54.74 13.34 44.20
C LYS A 405 53.53 12.80 43.43
N LYS A 406 53.59 12.83 42.10
CA LYS A 406 52.51 12.40 41.21
C LYS A 406 53.00 11.29 40.28
N TYR A 407 52.08 10.44 39.87
CA TYR A 407 52.32 9.51 38.76
C TYR A 407 52.29 10.32 37.46
N ILE A 408 53.36 10.24 36.66
CA ILE A 408 53.47 10.93 35.37
C ILE A 408 53.35 9.89 34.25
N TYR A 409 52.54 10.23 33.25
CA TYR A 409 52.18 9.41 32.12
C TYR A 409 52.74 10.05 30.85
N THR A 410 53.54 9.32 30.07
CA THR A 410 54.00 9.81 28.77
C THR A 410 53.90 8.71 27.72
N ILE A 411 53.26 9.02 26.59
CA ILE A 411 53.17 8.12 25.41
C ILE A 411 54.48 8.13 24.61
N GLU A 412 55.37 9.11 24.83
CA GLU A 412 56.70 9.11 24.21
C GLU A 412 57.67 8.21 24.98
N ASN A 413 58.10 7.12 24.34
CA ASN A 413 59.24 6.28 24.76
C ASN A 413 60.55 7.10 24.79
N LYS A 414 60.69 8.02 25.75
CA LYS A 414 61.92 8.82 25.94
C LYS A 414 62.66 8.55 27.24
N PHE A 415 62.19 7.66 28.10
CA PHE A 415 62.91 7.32 29.33
C PHE A 415 63.38 5.87 29.29
N GLN A 416 64.67 5.68 28.99
CA GLN A 416 65.37 4.44 29.28
C GLN A 416 65.55 4.32 30.79
N SER A 417 64.94 3.26 31.35
CA SER A 417 65.40 2.49 32.52
C SER A 417 65.82 3.26 33.78
N GLU A 418 64.93 3.28 34.78
CA GLU A 418 65.19 2.94 36.21
C GLU A 418 64.01 3.28 37.17
N HIS A 419 62.91 3.87 36.69
CA HIS A 419 61.78 4.30 37.55
C HIS A 419 60.39 3.82 37.09
N ILE A 420 60.29 2.61 36.54
CA ILE A 420 58.98 1.95 36.33
C ILE A 420 58.45 1.50 37.69
N VAL A 421 57.23 1.92 38.04
CA VAL A 421 56.62 1.62 39.36
C VAL A 421 55.75 0.37 39.32
N GLU A 422 55.21 0.02 38.15
CA GLU A 422 54.33 -1.14 37.99
C GLU A 422 55.15 -2.43 37.93
N MET A 423 54.82 -3.40 38.79
CA MET A 423 55.31 -4.76 38.60
C MET A 423 54.70 -5.34 37.31
N ILE A 424 55.36 -6.29 36.66
CA ILE A 424 54.92 -6.90 35.37
C ILE A 424 53.45 -7.37 35.41
N ASN A 425 52.95 -7.77 36.59
CA ASN A 425 51.60 -8.28 36.79
C ASN A 425 50.62 -7.28 37.41
N ASP A 426 51.01 -6.03 37.69
CA ASP A 426 50.10 -5.04 38.25
C ASP A 426 49.07 -4.58 37.20
N PRO A 427 47.79 -4.41 37.60
CA PRO A 427 46.80 -3.75 36.76
C PRO A 427 47.27 -2.35 36.38
N PRO A 428 46.77 -1.78 35.26
CA PRO A 428 47.06 -0.40 34.92
C PRO A 428 46.72 0.52 36.10
N ILE A 429 47.64 1.43 36.42
CA ILE A 429 47.51 2.39 37.53
C ILE A 429 46.17 3.14 37.54
N LEU A 430 45.55 3.42 36.39
CA LEU A 430 44.21 4.00 36.29
C LEU A 430 43.20 3.23 37.17
N TYR A 431 43.17 1.89 37.02
CA TYR A 431 42.28 1.03 37.80
C TYR A 431 42.69 1.00 39.27
N ILE A 432 43.99 0.97 39.55
CA ILE A 432 44.51 0.98 40.93
C ILE A 432 44.10 2.27 41.64
N SER A 433 44.35 3.43 41.05
CA SER A 433 44.03 4.75 41.61
C SER A 433 42.51 4.92 41.82
N LEU A 434 41.68 4.47 40.88
CA LEU A 434 40.22 4.49 41.05
C LEU A 434 39.77 3.58 42.21
N ILE A 435 40.23 2.32 42.23
CA ILE A 435 39.85 1.35 43.27
C ILE A 435 40.34 1.80 44.65
N ASP A 436 41.57 2.27 44.76
CA ASP A 436 42.14 2.69 46.04
C ASP A 436 41.48 3.99 46.51
N CYS A 437 41.16 4.93 45.62
CA CYS A 437 40.34 6.10 45.98
C CYS A 437 38.96 5.69 46.50
N LEU A 438 38.27 4.76 45.83
CA LEU A 438 36.97 4.23 46.29
C LEU A 438 37.08 3.50 47.63
N LYS A 439 38.18 2.78 47.88
CA LYS A 439 38.41 2.11 49.17
C LYS A 439 38.55 3.10 50.33
N GLU A 440 39.07 4.31 50.10
CA GLU A 440 39.22 5.33 51.14
C GLU A 440 37.92 6.13 51.39
N ARG A 441 36.86 5.92 50.61
CA ARG A 441 35.56 6.60 50.78
C ARG A 441 34.72 5.93 51.87
N ASP A 442 34.33 6.71 52.89
CA ASP A 442 33.45 6.24 53.96
C ASP A 442 31.98 6.09 53.53
N ASP A 443 31.57 6.79 52.48
CA ASP A 443 30.21 6.80 51.92
C ASP A 443 29.98 5.74 50.82
N LEU A 444 30.93 4.82 50.60
CA LEU A 444 30.83 3.76 49.60
C LEU A 444 29.75 2.72 49.97
N ASN A 445 28.59 2.84 49.32
CA ASN A 445 27.46 1.93 49.51
C ASN A 445 26.78 1.59 48.16
N LEU A 446 26.67 0.31 47.83
CA LEU A 446 26.11 -0.11 46.54
C LEU A 446 24.61 0.21 46.39
N ILE A 447 23.82 0.10 47.45
CA ILE A 447 22.38 0.37 47.37
C ILE A 447 22.14 1.86 47.08
N SER A 448 22.93 2.76 47.67
CA SER A 448 22.80 4.19 47.40
C SER A 448 23.27 4.57 46.00
N ILE A 449 24.34 3.93 45.48
CA ILE A 449 24.87 4.18 44.12
C ILE A 449 23.88 3.71 43.03
N PHE A 450 23.12 2.64 43.28
CA PHE A 450 22.18 2.06 42.30
C PHE A 450 20.71 2.46 42.51
N ASN A 451 20.40 3.37 43.42
CA ASN A 451 19.04 3.86 43.62
C ASN A 451 18.61 4.85 42.51
N ASN A 452 17.42 4.64 41.95
CA ASN A 452 17.05 4.97 40.56
C ASN A 452 16.93 6.47 40.21
N ASP A 453 16.99 7.41 41.16
CA ASP A 453 16.82 8.84 40.86
C ASP A 453 18.14 9.56 40.47
N THR A 454 19.29 8.93 40.68
CA THR A 454 20.61 9.56 40.48
C THR A 454 21.36 9.08 39.23
N GLN A 455 21.09 7.89 38.70
CA GLN A 455 21.81 7.33 37.55
C GLN A 455 21.60 8.13 36.25
N ASP A 456 20.37 8.58 35.99
CA ASP A 456 20.07 9.37 34.79
C ASP A 456 20.60 10.81 34.85
N SER A 457 20.99 11.29 36.04
CA SER A 457 21.53 12.64 36.26
C SER A 457 23.03 12.68 36.54
N LEU A 458 23.69 11.52 36.61
CA LEU A 458 25.12 11.40 36.85
C LEU A 458 25.92 11.78 35.60
N ASP A 459 26.51 12.98 35.60
CA ASP A 459 27.43 13.41 34.55
C ASP A 459 28.82 12.80 34.77
N LEU A 460 29.20 11.88 33.88
CA LEU A 460 30.50 11.20 33.88
C LEU A 460 31.50 11.85 32.91
N LEU A 461 31.07 12.79 32.06
CA LEU A 461 31.92 13.34 30.99
C LEU A 461 33.15 14.07 31.55
N PRO A 462 33.06 14.92 32.59
CA PRO A 462 34.24 15.58 33.13
C PRO A 462 35.26 14.60 33.71
N LEU A 463 34.80 13.54 34.37
CA LEU A 463 35.68 12.50 34.91
C LEU A 463 36.32 11.71 33.78
N ARG A 464 35.54 11.30 32.78
CA ARG A 464 36.03 10.64 31.57
C ARG A 464 37.10 11.46 30.87
N ASP A 465 36.85 12.75 30.62
CA ASP A 465 37.81 13.63 29.94
C ASP A 465 39.10 13.76 30.74
N GLN A 466 39.01 13.84 32.07
CA GLN A 466 40.18 13.80 32.94
C GLN A 466 41.00 12.51 32.78
N LEU A 467 40.34 11.36 32.56
CA LEU A 467 41.02 10.09 32.27
C LEU A 467 41.71 10.08 30.90
N TYR A 468 41.10 10.69 29.87
CA TYR A 468 41.73 10.86 28.56
C TYR A 468 42.98 11.75 28.64
N GLU A 469 42.98 12.72 29.56
CA GLU A 469 44.13 13.59 29.85
C GLU A 469 45.18 12.93 30.77
N ASN A 470 44.96 11.68 31.20
CA ASN A 470 45.80 10.96 32.16
C ASN A 470 45.97 11.68 33.50
N ASN A 471 44.91 12.30 34.01
CA ASN A 471 44.89 12.92 35.33
C ASN A 471 44.06 12.09 36.31
N PHE A 472 44.68 11.65 37.41
CA PHE A 472 44.12 10.70 38.38
C PHE A 472 43.81 11.34 39.74
N ASP A 473 43.59 12.67 39.76
CA ASP A 473 43.08 13.37 40.94
C ASP A 473 41.55 13.25 41.01
N PHE A 474 41.06 12.43 41.93
CA PHE A 474 39.64 12.10 42.06
C PHE A 474 38.93 12.85 43.19
N THR A 475 39.57 13.85 43.79
CA THR A 475 39.08 14.56 44.98
C THR A 475 37.73 15.23 44.75
N ASN A 476 37.50 15.77 43.55
CA ASN A 476 36.31 16.57 43.19
C ASN A 476 35.10 15.74 42.72
N TYR A 477 35.21 14.42 42.63
CA TYR A 477 34.14 13.56 42.12
C TYR A 477 33.43 12.80 43.24
N SER A 478 32.14 12.54 43.05
CA SER A 478 31.36 11.75 43.98
C SER A 478 31.72 10.27 43.90
N THR A 479 31.44 9.53 44.98
CA THR A 479 31.65 8.08 45.05
C THR A 479 30.87 7.34 43.95
N ALA A 480 29.66 7.80 43.61
CA ALA A 480 28.87 7.25 42.51
C ALA A 480 29.52 7.47 41.14
N GLN A 481 30.05 8.67 40.85
CA GLN A 481 30.75 8.94 39.57
C GLN A 481 31.99 8.03 39.42
N LEU A 482 32.79 7.90 40.48
CA LEU A 482 33.99 7.07 40.49
C LEU A 482 33.68 5.59 40.31
N PHE A 483 32.61 5.10 40.95
CA PHE A 483 32.19 3.73 40.80
C PHE A 483 31.65 3.45 39.40
N MET A 484 30.78 4.33 38.88
CA MET A 484 30.19 4.15 37.55
C MET A 484 31.24 4.23 36.43
N ILE A 485 32.23 5.12 36.51
CA ILE A 485 33.31 5.17 35.51
C ILE A 485 34.18 3.91 35.54
N LEU A 486 34.40 3.34 36.74
CA LEU A 486 35.13 2.06 36.89
C LEU A 486 34.37 0.92 36.21
N LEU A 487 33.04 0.85 36.36
CA LEU A 487 32.22 -0.14 35.64
C LEU A 487 32.30 0.06 34.13
N HIS A 488 32.23 1.30 33.65
CA HIS A 488 32.38 1.62 32.23
C HIS A 488 33.75 1.21 31.67
N LEU A 489 34.83 1.43 32.42
CA LEU A 489 36.17 0.97 32.04
C LEU A 489 36.20 -0.56 31.88
N LEU A 490 35.69 -1.28 32.88
CA LEU A 490 35.62 -2.75 32.87
C LEU A 490 34.75 -3.29 31.71
N GLN A 491 33.58 -2.71 31.47
CA GLN A 491 32.69 -3.07 30.36
C GLN A 491 33.29 -2.76 28.99
N SER A 492 34.15 -1.72 28.92
CA SER A 492 34.81 -1.32 27.68
C SER A 492 36.04 -2.17 27.35
N LEU A 493 36.50 -3.05 28.23
CA LEU A 493 37.67 -3.90 27.95
C LEU A 493 37.46 -4.69 26.65
N ARG A 494 38.50 -4.80 25.82
CA ARG A 494 38.44 -5.53 24.54
C ARG A 494 38.00 -6.98 24.72
N GLN A 495 38.32 -7.57 25.86
CA GLN A 495 37.83 -8.87 26.31
C GLN A 495 37.28 -8.72 27.73
N PRO A 496 36.25 -9.48 28.11
CA PRO A 496 35.75 -9.48 29.49
C PRO A 496 36.88 -9.77 30.48
N LEU A 497 36.83 -9.15 31.67
CA LEU A 497 37.86 -9.29 32.70
C LEU A 497 38.16 -10.76 33.04
N ILE A 498 37.14 -11.60 33.06
CA ILE A 498 37.29 -13.05 33.05
C ILE A 498 37.19 -13.51 31.59
N SER A 499 38.23 -14.15 31.06
CA SER A 499 38.26 -14.53 29.64
C SER A 499 37.17 -15.54 29.27
N PHE A 500 36.79 -15.59 27.99
CA PHE A 500 35.78 -16.53 27.49
C PHE A 500 36.14 -17.98 27.80
N GLU A 501 37.43 -18.35 27.72
CA GLU A 501 37.89 -19.71 27.99
C GLU A 501 37.69 -20.11 29.45
N ILE A 502 37.87 -19.16 30.38
CA ILE A 502 37.65 -19.40 31.80
C ILE A 502 36.15 -19.48 32.09
N GLN A 503 35.36 -18.58 31.50
CA GLN A 503 33.89 -18.62 31.59
C GLN A 503 33.36 -19.97 31.09
N ASP A 504 33.76 -20.40 29.88
CA ASP A 504 33.38 -21.69 29.32
C ASP A 504 33.76 -22.85 30.24
N LYS A 505 34.94 -22.85 30.86
CA LYS A 505 35.32 -23.93 31.80
C LYS A 505 34.47 -23.96 33.06
N ILE A 506 34.03 -22.80 33.55
CA ILE A 506 33.15 -22.70 34.72
C ILE A 506 31.75 -23.23 34.37
N PHE A 507 31.26 -22.96 33.14
CA PHE A 507 29.86 -23.17 32.75
C PHE A 507 29.61 -24.33 31.75
N ARG A 508 30.63 -24.95 31.13
CA ARG A 508 30.53 -25.93 30.01
C ARG A 508 29.68 -27.19 30.24
N ASN A 509 29.37 -27.54 31.48
CA ASN A 509 28.74 -28.84 31.82
C ASN A 509 27.68 -28.74 32.93
N ARG A 510 27.08 -27.56 33.14
CA ARG A 510 26.11 -27.36 34.23
C ARG A 510 24.73 -27.06 33.68
N ASN A 511 23.82 -28.05 33.77
CA ASN A 511 22.38 -27.84 33.60
C ASN A 511 21.92 -26.77 34.62
N ASP A 512 21.60 -25.57 34.15
CA ASP A 512 20.79 -24.45 34.67
C ASP A 512 20.67 -24.13 36.18
N ASN A 513 21.30 -24.87 37.10
CA ASN A 513 21.16 -24.69 38.54
C ASN A 513 22.53 -24.72 39.23
N LEU A 514 23.25 -23.60 39.18
CA LEU A 514 24.40 -23.30 40.05
C LEU A 514 23.95 -22.97 41.49
N SER A 515 23.12 -23.82 42.09
CA SER A 515 22.52 -23.57 43.42
C SER A 515 23.17 -24.36 44.56
N LYS A 516 24.13 -25.25 44.28
CA LYS A 516 24.86 -26.01 45.31
C LYS A 516 26.17 -25.31 45.68
N GLN A 517 26.39 -25.13 46.98
CA GLN A 517 27.57 -24.45 47.55
C GLN A 517 28.90 -25.06 47.05
N ASP A 518 28.97 -26.40 46.92
CA ASP A 518 30.14 -27.14 46.40
C ASP A 518 30.50 -26.80 44.94
N ASP A 519 29.50 -26.42 44.12
CA ASP A 519 29.72 -26.09 42.72
C ASP A 519 30.31 -24.69 42.56
N MET A 520 30.04 -23.79 43.50
CA MET A 520 30.55 -22.42 43.49
C MET A 520 31.98 -22.32 44.03
N THR A 521 32.33 -23.11 45.05
CA THR A 521 33.72 -23.24 45.51
C THR A 521 34.64 -23.72 44.38
N LYS A 522 34.17 -24.64 43.53
CA LYS A 522 34.91 -25.08 42.33
C LYS A 522 35.07 -23.97 41.28
N ALA A 523 34.03 -23.16 41.06
CA ALA A 523 34.10 -22.05 40.12
C ALA A 523 35.15 -20.99 40.55
N ILE A 524 35.18 -20.68 41.85
CA ILE A 524 36.16 -19.75 42.43
C ILE A 524 37.58 -20.37 42.40
N SER A 525 37.74 -21.66 42.68
CA SER A 525 39.03 -22.36 42.56
C SER A 525 39.58 -22.32 41.13
N ILE A 526 38.73 -22.52 40.11
CA ILE A 526 39.14 -22.39 38.70
C ILE A 526 39.65 -20.97 38.40
N ILE A 527 39.01 -19.93 38.93
CA ILE A 527 39.45 -18.54 38.78
C ILE A 527 40.81 -18.32 39.43
N VAL A 528 40.97 -18.76 40.68
CA VAL A 528 42.23 -18.63 41.45
C VAL A 528 43.40 -19.35 40.75
N GLU A 529 43.14 -20.51 40.16
CA GLU A 529 44.15 -21.34 39.48
C GLU A 529 44.50 -20.84 38.07
N GLN A 530 43.53 -20.34 37.31
CA GLN A 530 43.68 -20.10 35.87
C GLN A 530 43.81 -18.63 35.48
N MET A 531 43.29 -17.68 36.27
CA MET A 531 43.58 -16.27 36.02
C MET A 531 45.04 -15.98 36.38
N GLN A 532 45.75 -15.29 35.48
CA GLN A 532 47.15 -14.90 35.69
C GLN A 532 47.32 -13.40 35.41
N GLY A 533 48.51 -12.87 35.67
CA GLY A 533 48.89 -11.52 35.27
C GLY A 533 48.01 -10.40 35.82
N LYS A 534 47.77 -9.40 34.98
CA LYS A 534 47.07 -8.15 35.32
C LYS A 534 45.58 -8.39 35.60
N GLU A 535 44.97 -9.30 34.84
CA GLU A 535 43.58 -9.70 34.94
C GLU A 535 43.26 -10.26 36.32
N ARG A 536 44.11 -11.19 36.81
CA ARG A 536 43.99 -11.78 38.15
C ARG A 536 44.03 -10.70 39.23
N ASN A 537 45.05 -9.84 39.18
CA ASN A 537 45.26 -8.83 40.20
C ASN A 537 44.16 -7.75 40.18
N LEU A 538 43.64 -7.40 39.01
CA LEU A 538 42.51 -6.47 38.88
C LEU A 538 41.23 -7.09 39.44
N PHE A 539 40.95 -8.35 39.10
CA PHE A 539 39.79 -9.08 39.61
C PHE A 539 39.79 -9.16 41.14
N PHE A 540 40.89 -9.55 41.78
CA PHE A 540 40.94 -9.61 43.25
C PHE A 540 40.86 -8.24 43.91
N ARG A 541 41.46 -7.20 43.32
CA ARG A 541 41.33 -5.82 43.83
C ARG A 541 39.89 -5.34 43.77
N LEU A 542 39.19 -5.60 42.66
CA LEU A 542 37.78 -5.31 42.48
C LEU A 542 36.92 -6.11 43.47
N LEU A 543 37.21 -7.41 43.63
CA LEU A 543 36.47 -8.27 44.54
C LEU A 543 36.54 -7.78 46.00
N LEU A 544 37.74 -7.39 46.47
CA LEU A 544 37.91 -6.83 47.81
C LEU A 544 37.16 -5.51 47.99
N LEU A 545 37.13 -4.66 46.96
CA LEU A 545 36.32 -3.43 46.97
C LEU A 545 34.84 -3.77 47.09
N LEU A 546 34.35 -4.69 46.25
CA LEU A 546 32.94 -5.10 46.24
C LEU A 546 32.51 -5.74 47.56
N GLN A 547 33.35 -6.61 48.14
CA GLN A 547 33.08 -7.23 49.46
C GLN A 547 33.03 -6.20 50.59
N LYS A 548 33.82 -5.11 50.51
CA LYS A 548 33.78 -4.01 51.48
C LYS A 548 32.44 -3.26 51.43
N CYS A 549 31.91 -3.03 50.22
CA CYS A 549 30.69 -2.24 50.01
C CYS A 549 29.41 -3.09 49.84
N TRP A 550 29.52 -4.42 49.93
CA TRP A 550 28.39 -5.33 49.84
C TRP A 550 27.50 -5.22 51.09
N PRO A 551 26.16 -5.14 50.95
CA PRO A 551 25.26 -5.06 52.11
C PRO A 551 25.37 -6.29 53.02
N THR A 552 25.36 -6.08 54.33
CA THR A 552 25.31 -7.18 55.32
C THR A 552 23.96 -7.91 55.28
N LYS A 553 23.93 -9.17 55.75
CA LYS A 553 22.70 -9.98 55.78
C LYS A 553 21.52 -9.27 56.47
N GLY A 554 21.76 -8.58 57.58
CA GLY A 554 20.73 -7.81 58.28
C GLY A 554 20.31 -6.50 57.59
N GLN A 555 21.12 -5.95 56.68
CA GLN A 555 20.73 -4.85 55.81
C GLN A 555 19.84 -5.36 54.68
N ILE A 556 20.18 -6.51 54.07
CA ILE A 556 19.41 -7.18 53.00
C ILE A 556 18.02 -7.57 53.50
N GLU A 557 17.93 -8.23 54.67
CA GLU A 557 16.66 -8.64 55.29
C GLU A 557 15.74 -7.45 55.64
N LYS A 558 16.30 -6.26 55.89
CA LYS A 558 15.54 -5.00 56.08
C LYS A 558 15.10 -4.33 54.78
N THR A 559 15.78 -4.59 53.66
CA THR A 559 15.52 -3.96 52.36
C THR A 559 14.64 -4.81 51.43
N GLU A 560 14.39 -6.08 51.74
CA GLU A 560 13.55 -6.98 50.92
C GLU A 560 12.08 -6.51 50.74
N ALA A 561 11.59 -5.56 51.54
CA ALA A 561 10.23 -5.02 51.39
C ALA A 561 10.10 -3.86 50.38
N GLU A 562 11.18 -3.14 50.04
CA GLU A 562 11.14 -1.93 49.17
C GLU A 562 12.31 -1.80 48.16
N SER A 563 13.39 -2.58 48.27
CA SER A 563 14.62 -2.39 47.45
C SER A 563 15.20 -3.67 46.81
N GLY A 564 14.46 -4.78 46.82
CA GLY A 564 14.90 -6.06 46.23
C GLY A 564 15.22 -5.96 44.73
N ASP A 565 14.55 -5.09 44.00
CA ASP A 565 14.80 -4.85 42.57
C ASP A 565 16.13 -4.13 42.31
N ILE A 566 16.55 -3.22 43.20
CA ILE A 566 17.79 -2.45 43.06
C ILE A 566 19.03 -3.35 43.22
N LEU A 567 19.01 -4.25 44.21
CA LEU A 567 20.12 -5.19 44.42
C LEU A 567 20.25 -6.15 43.25
N ASN A 568 19.12 -6.59 42.68
CA ASN A 568 19.09 -7.42 41.48
C ASN A 568 19.66 -6.71 40.24
N ILE A 569 19.35 -5.43 40.05
CA ILE A 569 19.93 -4.58 38.97
C ILE A 569 21.44 -4.42 39.17
N CYS A 570 21.88 -4.14 40.39
CA CYS A 570 23.30 -4.01 40.75
C CYS A 570 24.08 -5.29 40.39
N ILE A 571 23.57 -6.47 40.77
CA ILE A 571 24.20 -7.75 40.45
C ILE A 571 24.30 -7.94 38.93
N ASP A 572 23.25 -7.61 38.17
CA ASP A 572 23.26 -7.76 36.71
C ASP A 572 24.32 -6.86 36.05
N ILE A 573 24.42 -5.60 36.45
CA ILE A 573 25.38 -4.64 35.91
C ILE A 573 26.82 -5.04 36.29
N LEU A 574 27.05 -5.43 37.55
CA LEU A 574 28.35 -5.94 38.00
C LEU A 574 28.75 -7.19 37.22
N ALA A 575 27.81 -8.11 37.01
CA ALA A 575 28.10 -9.32 36.25
C ALA A 575 28.45 -9.03 34.79
N LEU A 576 27.73 -8.12 34.12
CA LEU A 576 28.05 -7.71 32.75
C LEU A 576 29.36 -6.94 32.62
N SER A 577 29.87 -6.37 33.71
CA SER A 577 31.16 -5.67 33.74
C SER A 577 32.34 -6.63 33.83
N ILE A 578 32.12 -7.88 34.24
CA ILE A 578 33.18 -8.87 34.52
C ILE A 578 33.07 -10.07 33.57
N LEU A 579 31.84 -10.48 33.23
CA LEU A 579 31.47 -11.63 32.43
C LEU A 579 30.82 -11.18 31.12
N HIS A 580 30.86 -12.04 30.09
CA HIS A 580 30.25 -11.72 28.81
C HIS A 580 28.74 -12.03 28.78
N GLU A 581 28.03 -11.38 27.87
CA GLU A 581 26.58 -11.53 27.70
C GLU A 581 26.13 -12.88 27.12
N HIS A 582 27.07 -13.74 26.68
CA HIS A 582 26.75 -15.04 26.08
C HIS A 582 26.27 -16.07 27.11
N LEU A 583 26.65 -15.88 28.38
CA LEU A 583 26.11 -16.65 29.50
C LEU A 583 24.65 -16.26 29.72
N ASP A 584 23.85 -17.11 30.36
CA ASP A 584 22.52 -16.66 30.77
C ASP A 584 22.60 -15.75 32.02
N ARG A 585 21.51 -15.00 32.26
CA ARG A 585 21.42 -14.04 33.37
C ARG A 585 21.59 -14.73 34.74
N ASN A 586 21.08 -15.94 34.92
CA ASN A 586 21.10 -16.65 36.20
C ASN A 586 22.50 -17.18 36.52
N GLN A 587 23.22 -17.70 35.53
CA GLN A 587 24.62 -18.12 35.65
C GLN A 587 25.50 -16.96 36.12
N ARG A 588 25.37 -15.80 35.47
CA ARG A 588 26.07 -14.56 35.82
C ARG A 588 25.78 -14.13 37.26
N ARG A 589 24.51 -14.09 37.64
CA ARG A 589 24.08 -13.70 38.99
C ARG A 589 24.62 -14.63 40.07
N ALA A 590 24.47 -15.94 39.87
CA ALA A 590 24.93 -16.93 40.81
C ALA A 590 26.43 -16.77 41.07
N PHE A 591 27.23 -16.61 40.01
CA PHE A 591 28.68 -16.46 40.13
C PHE A 591 29.09 -15.23 40.94
N ILE A 592 28.51 -14.06 40.64
CA ILE A 592 28.81 -12.83 41.38
C ILE A 592 28.41 -12.97 42.86
N LEU A 593 27.23 -13.50 43.14
CA LEU A 593 26.78 -13.74 44.52
C LEU A 593 27.71 -14.69 45.30
N ALA A 594 28.22 -15.73 44.65
CA ALA A 594 29.17 -16.65 45.28
C ALA A 594 30.50 -16.00 45.64
N CYS A 595 30.99 -15.07 44.79
CA CYS A 595 32.20 -14.31 45.07
C CYS A 595 32.02 -13.34 46.26
N LEU A 596 30.80 -12.86 46.48
CA LEU A 596 30.45 -11.87 47.50
C LEU A 596 29.98 -12.49 48.84
N ASN A 597 29.77 -13.81 48.89
CA ASN A 597 29.32 -14.51 50.09
C ASN A 597 30.38 -14.46 51.21
N GLU A 598 29.97 -14.07 52.42
CA GLU A 598 30.85 -13.89 53.58
C GLU A 598 31.56 -15.16 54.04
N GLU A 599 30.96 -16.33 53.84
CA GLU A 599 31.56 -17.63 54.21
C GLU A 599 32.81 -17.98 53.38
N ASN A 600 32.98 -17.33 52.21
CA ASN A 600 34.10 -17.53 51.30
C ASN A 600 35.17 -16.42 51.40
N LYS A 601 35.15 -15.60 52.47
CA LYS A 601 36.09 -14.46 52.66
C LYS A 601 37.54 -14.87 52.98
N ASN A 602 37.78 -16.11 53.42
CA ASN A 602 39.12 -16.59 53.82
C ASN A 602 39.91 -17.19 52.66
#